data_AF-A0A942LUI6-F1
#
_entry.id   AF-A0A942LUI6-F1
#
_cell.length_a   1.000
_cell.length_b   1.000
_cell.length_c   1.000
_cell.angle_alpha   90.00
_cell.angle_beta   90.00
_cell.angle_gamma   90.00
#
_symmetry.space_group_name_H-M   'P 1'
#
loop_
_entity.id
_entity.type
_entity.pdbx_description
1 polymer ?
#
loop_
_entity_poly.entity_id
_entity_poly.type
_entity_poly.pdbx_seq_one_letter_code
_entity_poly.pdbx_strand_id
1 'polypeptide(L)'
;MENTNNDYHVSFFKPVTTRARRNRNMVIKLIIVWAVAIFGFQITLKLLGKPTPEPALTEFNAVWTDVKDGNASEAQLKVFANSVLQCLGKIYIEPDMKTALSNAFNYSLFQIAGDELDELCHNVEAFNELKSSSDNIADLTYIQSRKKLEADVADILGISTTDVKIIAVPFSINADMKDEFTAENQALTEKAMNLYMTHNRSFLTDFNFLGFPFHYFYSAVFLLFLFVGLCWIYCVETDKIEKQEQMA
;
A
#
# COMPACT_ATOMS: atom_id res chain seq x y z
N MET A 1 35.84 -44.51 -41.72
CA MET A 1 35.57 -43.65 -40.55
C MET A 1 35.18 -42.29 -41.08
N GLU A 2 33.88 -42.08 -41.31
CA GLU A 2 33.36 -40.77 -41.65
C GLU A 2 33.36 -39.90 -40.39
N ASN A 3 33.98 -38.72 -40.47
CA ASN A 3 33.94 -37.72 -39.42
C ASN A 3 32.54 -37.09 -39.38
N THR A 4 31.61 -37.73 -38.68
CA THR A 4 30.38 -37.10 -38.23
C THR A 4 30.69 -36.18 -37.05
N ASN A 5 31.11 -34.95 -37.33
CA ASN A 5 31.15 -33.91 -36.29
C ASN A 5 30.73 -32.56 -36.87
N ASN A 6 29.52 -32.51 -37.44
CA ASN A 6 28.79 -31.26 -37.62
C ASN A 6 28.09 -30.95 -36.30
N ASP A 7 28.88 -30.52 -35.32
CA ASP A 7 28.37 -30.06 -34.04
C ASP A 7 27.64 -28.74 -34.29
N TYR A 8 26.31 -28.81 -34.44
CA TYR A 8 25.43 -27.68 -34.71
C TYR A 8 25.40 -26.76 -33.47
N HIS A 9 26.42 -25.91 -33.34
CA HIS A 9 26.57 -25.02 -32.20
C HIS A 9 25.63 -23.82 -32.34
N VAL A 10 24.37 -23.99 -31.93
CA VAL A 10 23.37 -22.92 -31.91
C VAL A 10 23.61 -22.05 -30.67
N SER A 11 24.18 -20.86 -30.86
CA SER A 11 24.35 -19.86 -29.79
C SER A 11 23.54 -18.61 -30.08
N PHE A 12 22.68 -18.20 -29.14
CA PHE A 12 21.96 -16.92 -29.20
C PHE A 12 22.91 -15.72 -29.10
N PHE A 13 23.95 -15.82 -28.27
CA PHE A 13 24.90 -14.73 -28.04
C PHE A 13 26.00 -14.65 -29.10
N LYS A 14 26.33 -15.79 -29.73
CA LYS A 14 27.31 -15.88 -30.83
C LYS A 14 26.71 -16.54 -32.08
N PRO A 15 25.72 -15.91 -32.74
CA PRO A 15 25.07 -16.50 -33.90
C PRO A 15 26.01 -16.54 -35.11
N VAL A 16 26.30 -17.76 -35.58
CA VAL A 16 27.19 -18.01 -36.73
C VAL A 16 26.49 -17.84 -38.07
N THR A 17 25.19 -18.17 -38.17
CA THR A 17 24.41 -18.03 -39.41
C THR A 17 23.74 -16.66 -39.54
N THR A 18 23.51 -16.21 -40.77
CA THR A 18 22.73 -15.00 -41.08
C THR A 18 21.32 -15.06 -40.50
N ARG A 19 20.66 -16.22 -40.59
CA ARG A 19 19.35 -16.50 -39.97
C ARG A 19 19.37 -16.26 -38.45
N ALA A 20 20.33 -16.86 -37.75
CA ALA A 20 20.45 -16.72 -36.30
C ALA A 20 20.73 -15.27 -35.88
N ARG A 21 21.50 -14.51 -36.68
CA ARG A 21 21.74 -13.07 -36.43
C ARG A 21 20.47 -12.25 -36.60
N ARG A 22 19.68 -12.49 -37.65
CA ARG A 22 18.41 -11.79 -37.90
C ARG A 22 17.41 -12.08 -36.78
N ASN A 23 17.28 -13.34 -36.38
CA ASN A 23 16.41 -13.73 -35.27
C ASN A 23 16.84 -13.06 -33.95
N ARG A 24 18.12 -13.13 -33.59
CA ARG A 24 18.66 -12.46 -32.40
C ARG A 24 18.33 -10.97 -32.39
N ASN A 25 18.56 -10.27 -33.50
CA ASN A 25 18.31 -8.84 -33.59
C ASN A 25 16.82 -8.50 -33.44
N MET A 26 15.93 -9.35 -33.96
CA MET A 26 14.48 -9.21 -33.77
C MET A 26 14.09 -9.40 -32.30
N VAL A 27 14.57 -10.47 -31.67
CA VAL A 27 14.32 -10.73 -30.24
C VAL A 27 14.81 -9.57 -29.38
N ILE A 28 16.01 -9.05 -29.63
CA ILE A 28 16.55 -7.89 -28.91
C ILE A 28 15.63 -6.66 -29.07
N LYS A 29 15.15 -6.37 -30.28
CA LYS A 29 14.24 -5.24 -30.51
C LYS A 29 12.93 -5.40 -29.72
N LEU A 30 12.33 -6.58 -29.73
CA LEU A 30 11.08 -6.86 -29.00
C LEU A 30 11.28 -6.74 -27.49
N ILE A 31 12.40 -7.26 -26.96
CA ILE A 31 12.77 -7.11 -25.55
C ILE A 31 12.97 -5.64 -25.18
N ILE A 32 13.61 -4.83 -26.04
CA ILE A 32 13.78 -3.40 -25.80
C ILE A 32 12.43 -2.69 -25.72
N VAL A 33 11.50 -2.98 -26.64
CA VAL A 33 10.15 -2.38 -26.62
C VAL A 33 9.43 -2.75 -25.32
N TRP A 34 9.46 -4.02 -24.93
CA TRP A 34 8.88 -4.49 -23.68
C TRP A 34 9.49 -3.82 -22.45
N ALA A 35 10.83 -3.74 -22.39
CA ALA A 35 11.55 -3.11 -21.29
C ALA A 35 11.21 -1.61 -21.20
N VAL A 36 11.15 -0.90 -22.32
CA VAL A 36 10.75 0.52 -22.37
C VAL A 36 9.30 0.68 -21.90
N ALA A 37 8.39 -0.20 -22.31
CA ALA A 37 6.99 -0.12 -21.89
C ALA A 37 6.82 -0.32 -20.38
N ILE A 38 7.59 -1.22 -19.77
CA ILE A 38 7.54 -1.47 -18.32
C ILE A 38 8.28 -0.37 -17.56
N PHE A 39 9.58 -0.25 -17.78
CA PHE A 39 10.42 0.64 -16.98
C PHE A 39 10.17 2.10 -17.33
N GLY A 40 9.92 2.43 -18.60
CA GLY A 40 9.57 3.78 -19.02
C GLY A 40 8.29 4.28 -18.35
N PHE A 41 7.29 3.41 -18.19
CA PHE A 41 6.08 3.78 -17.46
C PHE A 41 6.36 4.02 -15.97
N GLN A 42 7.12 3.14 -15.31
CA GLN A 42 7.49 3.34 -13.89
C GLN A 42 8.31 4.62 -13.67
N ILE A 43 9.26 4.90 -14.57
CA ILE A 43 10.04 6.14 -14.56
C ILE A 43 9.11 7.34 -14.76
N THR A 44 8.18 7.26 -15.70
CA THR A 44 7.20 8.33 -15.96
C THR A 44 6.34 8.60 -14.73
N LEU A 45 5.82 7.56 -14.05
CA LEU A 45 5.08 7.71 -12.81
C LEU A 45 5.91 8.42 -11.74
N LYS A 46 7.19 8.05 -11.59
CA LYS A 46 8.10 8.67 -10.63
C LYS A 46 8.41 10.14 -10.96
N LEU A 47 8.57 10.47 -12.25
CA LEU A 47 8.88 11.83 -12.69
C LEU A 47 7.68 12.78 -12.61
N LEU A 48 6.47 12.27 -12.88
CA LEU A 48 5.24 13.07 -12.86
C LEU A 48 4.59 13.13 -11.48
N GLY A 49 4.97 12.23 -10.56
CA GLY A 49 4.45 12.17 -9.20
C GLY A 49 4.77 13.43 -8.41
N LYS A 50 3.75 14.03 -7.81
CA LYS A 50 3.86 15.14 -6.87
C LYS A 50 3.43 14.70 -5.48
N PRO A 51 4.16 15.08 -4.43
CA PRO A 51 3.75 14.78 -3.06
C PRO A 51 2.41 15.46 -2.80
N THR A 52 1.39 14.65 -2.52
CA THR A 52 0.02 15.11 -2.30
C THR A 52 -0.47 14.53 -0.99
N PRO A 53 -0.90 15.38 -0.03
CA PRO A 53 -1.42 14.92 1.25
C PRO A 53 -2.76 14.21 1.07
N GLU A 54 -3.00 13.15 1.84
CA GLU A 54 -4.33 12.57 2.01
C GLU A 54 -5.27 13.53 2.77
N PRO A 55 -6.60 13.39 2.63
CA PRO A 55 -7.56 14.18 3.41
C PRO A 55 -7.29 14.13 4.91
N ALA A 56 -6.97 12.95 5.47
CA ALA A 56 -6.64 12.77 6.89
C ALA A 56 -5.41 13.58 7.34
N LEU A 57 -4.40 13.77 6.48
CA LEU A 57 -3.26 14.62 6.83
C LEU A 57 -3.66 16.10 6.89
N THR A 58 -4.58 16.51 6.02
CA THR A 58 -5.09 17.88 6.01
C THR A 58 -5.93 18.16 7.26
N GLU A 59 -6.79 17.21 7.64
CA GLU A 59 -7.58 17.24 8.87
C GLU A 59 -6.70 17.23 10.13
N PHE A 60 -5.69 16.36 10.17
CA PHE A 60 -4.67 16.34 11.21
C PHE A 60 -3.98 17.71 11.36
N ASN A 61 -3.47 18.27 10.27
CA ASN A 61 -2.77 19.55 10.30
C ASN A 61 -3.66 20.71 10.76
N ALA A 62 -4.97 20.64 10.52
CA ALA A 62 -5.92 21.66 10.96
C ALA A 62 -6.10 21.70 12.48
N VAL A 63 -5.87 20.60 13.19
CA VAL A 63 -6.04 20.49 14.65
C VAL A 63 -4.73 20.28 15.41
N TRP A 64 -3.63 20.01 14.70
CA TRP A 64 -2.37 19.57 15.30
C TRP A 64 -1.81 20.56 16.32
N THR A 65 -1.86 21.86 16.03
CA THR A 65 -1.35 22.89 16.95
C THR A 65 -2.06 22.86 18.29
N ASP A 66 -3.40 22.82 18.29
CA ASP A 66 -4.17 22.82 19.54
C ASP A 66 -3.98 21.52 20.31
N VAL A 67 -3.83 20.37 19.63
CA VAL A 67 -3.56 19.08 20.28
C VAL A 67 -2.19 19.09 20.93
N LYS A 68 -1.17 19.58 20.21
CA LYS A 68 0.22 19.67 20.69
C LYS A 68 0.33 20.56 21.92
N ASP A 69 -0.40 21.67 21.94
CA ASP A 69 -0.40 22.64 23.03
C ASP A 69 -1.35 22.28 24.19
N GLY A 70 -2.09 21.17 24.07
CA GLY A 70 -3.04 20.70 25.09
C GLY A 70 -4.33 21.55 25.19
N ASN A 71 -4.65 22.32 24.16
CA ASN A 71 -5.80 23.23 24.09
C ASN A 71 -6.92 22.72 23.18
N ALA A 72 -6.80 21.51 22.63
CA ALA A 72 -7.78 20.94 21.73
C ALA A 72 -9.13 20.69 22.41
N SER A 73 -10.20 21.13 21.76
CA SER A 73 -11.56 20.73 22.11
C SER A 73 -11.81 19.25 21.83
N GLU A 74 -12.87 18.68 22.42
CA GLU A 74 -13.29 17.30 22.16
C GLU A 74 -13.50 17.01 20.66
N ALA A 75 -14.13 17.94 19.93
CA ALA A 75 -14.34 17.82 18.49
C ALA A 75 -13.00 17.76 17.71
N GLN A 76 -12.02 18.55 18.12
CA GLN A 76 -10.68 18.53 17.53
C GLN A 76 -9.92 17.24 17.88
N LEU A 77 -10.08 16.73 19.10
CA LEU A 77 -9.52 15.43 19.50
C LEU A 77 -10.14 14.29 18.69
N LYS A 78 -11.45 14.32 18.38
CA LYS A 78 -12.08 13.33 17.48
C LYS A 78 -11.49 13.37 16.08
N VAL A 79 -11.28 14.57 15.51
CA VAL A 79 -10.63 14.73 14.19
C VAL A 79 -9.20 14.19 14.21
N PHE A 80 -8.45 14.52 15.26
CA PHE A 80 -7.09 14.04 15.47
C PHE A 80 -7.03 12.51 15.59
N ALA A 81 -7.82 11.92 16.48
CA ALA A 81 -7.90 10.48 16.70
C ALA A 81 -8.27 9.73 15.42
N ASN A 82 -9.26 10.23 14.67
CA ASN A 82 -9.64 9.68 13.37
C ASN A 82 -8.51 9.69 12.34
N SER A 83 -7.79 10.81 12.27
CA SER A 83 -6.67 10.97 11.32
C SER A 83 -5.52 10.03 11.66
N VAL A 84 -5.17 9.92 12.95
CA VAL A 84 -4.14 9.01 13.45
C VAL A 84 -4.55 7.54 13.26
N LEU A 85 -5.81 7.20 13.52
CA LEU A 85 -6.34 5.84 13.31
C LEU A 85 -6.29 5.43 11.83
N GLN A 86 -6.59 6.35 10.91
CA GLN A 86 -6.40 6.12 9.48
C GLN A 86 -4.93 5.85 9.14
N CYS A 87 -3.99 6.53 9.79
CA CYS A 87 -2.58 6.25 9.64
C CYS A 87 -2.20 4.86 10.18
N LEU A 88 -2.67 4.51 11.37
CA LEU A 88 -2.46 3.20 11.98
C LEU A 88 -3.01 2.04 11.15
N GLY A 89 -4.03 2.28 10.33
CA GLY A 89 -4.58 1.31 9.39
C GLY A 89 -3.71 1.01 8.17
N LYS A 90 -2.58 1.70 7.97
CA LYS A 90 -1.65 1.41 6.86
C LYS A 90 -0.93 0.06 7.11
N ILE A 91 -0.66 -0.67 6.02
CA ILE A 91 -0.09 -2.04 6.05
C ILE A 91 1.24 -2.09 6.82
N TYR A 92 2.06 -1.06 6.69
CA TYR A 92 3.36 -0.99 7.33
C TYR A 92 3.65 0.41 7.84
N ILE A 93 4.13 0.46 9.08
CA ILE A 93 4.60 1.64 9.79
C ILE A 93 5.82 1.19 10.60
N GLU A 94 6.87 2.01 10.63
CA GLU A 94 8.07 1.75 11.43
C GLU A 94 7.69 1.57 12.92
N PRO A 95 8.29 0.62 13.67
CA PRO A 95 7.85 0.28 15.03
C PRO A 95 7.76 1.46 16.00
N ASP A 96 8.76 2.36 15.99
CA ASP A 96 8.80 3.51 16.89
C ASP A 96 7.68 4.52 16.55
N MET A 97 7.47 4.77 15.25
CA MET A 97 6.38 5.61 14.77
C MET A 97 5.02 4.99 15.03
N LYS A 98 4.90 3.66 14.90
CA LYS A 98 3.66 2.94 15.24
C LYS A 98 3.33 3.10 16.72
N THR A 99 4.33 2.99 17.59
CA THR A 99 4.17 3.18 19.03
C THR A 99 3.74 4.60 19.35
N ALA A 100 4.37 5.61 18.73
CA ALA A 100 3.98 7.01 18.90
C ALA A 100 2.56 7.30 18.40
N LEU A 101 2.18 6.77 17.23
CA LEU A 101 0.82 6.88 16.68
C LEU A 101 -0.20 6.18 17.59
N SER A 102 0.12 4.99 18.11
CA SER A 102 -0.71 4.30 19.10
C SER A 102 -0.88 5.15 20.36
N ASN A 103 0.19 5.73 20.90
CA ASN A 103 0.10 6.62 22.05
C ASN A 103 -0.77 7.85 21.76
N ALA A 104 -0.57 8.51 20.62
CA ALA A 104 -1.40 9.63 20.18
C ALA A 104 -2.89 9.25 20.07
N PHE A 105 -3.19 8.11 19.46
CA PHE A 105 -4.54 7.59 19.34
C PHE A 105 -5.16 7.32 20.72
N ASN A 106 -4.46 6.58 21.58
CA ASN A 106 -4.96 6.24 22.92
C ASN A 106 -5.15 7.48 23.78
N TYR A 107 -4.15 8.36 23.87
CA TYR A 107 -4.26 9.62 24.58
C TYR A 107 -5.53 10.38 24.17
N SER A 108 -5.69 10.65 22.87
CA SER A 108 -6.88 11.38 22.40
C SER A 108 -8.19 10.64 22.65
N LEU A 109 -8.26 9.34 22.40
CA LEU A 109 -9.45 8.53 22.63
C LEU A 109 -9.91 8.58 24.10
N PHE A 110 -8.99 8.38 25.04
CA PHE A 110 -9.31 8.38 26.46
C PHE A 110 -9.64 9.77 27.00
N GLN A 111 -9.09 10.84 26.43
CA GLN A 111 -9.52 12.21 26.74
C GLN A 111 -10.96 12.50 26.26
N ILE A 112 -11.39 11.88 25.15
CA ILE A 112 -12.75 12.03 24.61
C ILE A 112 -13.76 11.18 25.39
N ALA A 113 -13.37 10.01 25.88
CA ALA A 113 -14.27 9.02 26.49
C ALA A 113 -15.08 9.57 27.68
N GLY A 114 -14.57 10.56 28.41
CA GLY A 114 -15.31 11.24 29.47
C GLY A 114 -15.89 10.27 30.51
N ASP A 115 -17.22 10.21 30.61
CA ASP A 115 -17.94 9.35 31.57
C ASP A 115 -17.81 7.85 31.24
N GLU A 116 -17.46 7.49 29.99
CA GLU A 116 -17.30 6.10 29.53
C GLU A 116 -15.87 5.58 29.76
N LEU A 117 -14.99 6.38 30.36
CA LEU A 117 -13.56 6.08 30.53
C LEU A 117 -13.31 4.74 31.25
N ASP A 118 -14.00 4.53 32.37
CA ASP A 118 -13.81 3.33 33.20
C ASP A 118 -14.29 2.06 32.48
N GLU A 119 -15.42 2.16 31.77
CA GLU A 119 -15.93 1.04 30.96
C GLU A 119 -15.01 0.73 29.78
N LEU A 120 -14.51 1.76 29.09
CA LEU A 120 -13.57 1.58 27.99
C LEU A 120 -12.27 0.92 28.46
N CYS A 121 -11.70 1.38 29.58
CA CYS A 121 -10.49 0.77 30.16
C CYS A 121 -10.74 -0.72 30.48
N HIS A 122 -11.85 -1.03 31.14
CA HIS A 122 -12.21 -2.41 31.46
C HIS A 122 -12.37 -3.28 30.21
N ASN A 123 -13.04 -2.79 29.17
CA ASN A 123 -13.24 -3.52 27.91
C ASN A 123 -11.92 -3.75 27.17
N VAL A 124 -10.99 -2.77 27.21
CA VAL A 124 -9.64 -2.90 26.62
C VAL A 124 -8.81 -3.94 27.36
N GLU A 125 -8.80 -3.91 28.69
CA GLU A 125 -8.07 -4.87 29.52
C GLU A 125 -8.59 -6.30 29.30
N ALA A 126 -9.91 -6.48 29.37
CA ALA A 126 -10.55 -7.78 29.11
C ALA A 126 -10.24 -8.30 27.70
N PHE A 127 -10.23 -7.43 26.68
CA PHE A 127 -9.84 -7.82 25.33
C PHE A 127 -8.36 -8.22 25.23
N ASN A 128 -7.46 -7.51 25.91
CA ASN A 128 -6.03 -7.82 25.91
C ASN A 128 -5.71 -9.13 26.62
N GLU A 129 -6.43 -9.46 27.70
CA GLU A 129 -6.36 -10.77 28.36
C GLU A 129 -6.81 -11.90 27.42
N LEU A 130 -7.95 -11.72 26.74
CA LEU A 130 -8.45 -12.68 25.75
C LEU A 130 -7.49 -12.85 24.57
N LYS A 131 -6.90 -11.76 24.09
CA LYS A 131 -5.92 -11.78 23.00
C LYS A 131 -4.64 -12.53 23.38
N SER A 132 -4.23 -12.46 24.65
CA SER A 132 -3.03 -13.11 25.16
C SER A 132 -3.25 -14.59 25.49
N SER A 133 -4.49 -14.97 25.82
CA SER A 133 -4.86 -16.34 26.22
C SER A 133 -5.46 -17.18 25.09
N SER A 134 -5.92 -16.55 24.01
CA SER A 134 -6.52 -17.26 22.87
C SER A 134 -5.48 -17.63 21.82
N ASP A 135 -5.40 -18.93 21.52
CA ASP A 135 -4.65 -19.47 20.38
C ASP A 135 -5.46 -19.42 19.06
N ASN A 136 -6.75 -19.04 19.13
CA ASN A 136 -7.67 -19.09 18.00
C ASN A 136 -8.45 -17.79 17.81
N ILE A 137 -8.04 -17.01 16.80
CA ILE A 137 -8.71 -15.77 16.40
C ILE A 137 -10.14 -15.96 15.86
N ALA A 138 -10.56 -17.21 15.59
CA ALA A 138 -11.92 -17.56 15.16
C ALA A 138 -12.84 -17.93 16.33
N ASP A 139 -12.37 -17.87 17.58
CA ASP A 139 -13.23 -18.05 18.76
C ASP A 139 -14.33 -16.99 18.77
N LEU A 140 -15.58 -17.42 19.01
CA LEU A 140 -16.73 -16.55 19.10
C LEU A 140 -16.57 -15.50 20.22
N THR A 141 -15.96 -15.87 21.34
CA THR A 141 -15.72 -14.95 22.47
C THR A 141 -14.75 -13.84 22.08
N TYR A 142 -13.65 -14.20 21.41
CA TYR A 142 -12.67 -13.26 20.87
C TYR A 142 -13.31 -12.32 19.84
N ILE A 143 -14.07 -12.85 18.89
CA ILE A 143 -14.75 -12.06 17.85
C ILE A 143 -15.78 -11.10 18.48
N GLN A 144 -16.54 -11.55 19.49
CA GLN A 144 -17.54 -10.72 20.17
C GLN A 144 -16.87 -9.60 20.98
N SER A 145 -15.82 -9.91 21.75
CA SER A 145 -15.06 -8.90 22.50
C SER A 145 -14.42 -7.88 21.56
N ARG A 146 -13.83 -8.33 20.45
CA ARG A 146 -13.29 -7.43 19.41
C ARG A 146 -14.36 -6.50 18.84
N LYS A 147 -15.53 -7.05 18.47
CA LYS A 147 -16.65 -6.27 17.92
C LYS A 147 -17.24 -5.30 18.94
N LYS A 148 -17.29 -5.65 20.23
CA LYS A 148 -17.71 -4.74 21.30
C LYS A 148 -16.75 -3.54 21.34
N LEU A 149 -15.45 -3.81 21.41
CA LEU A 149 -14.43 -2.76 21.46
C LEU A 149 -14.45 -1.85 20.22
N GLU A 150 -14.62 -2.44 19.04
CA GLU A 150 -14.83 -1.73 17.78
C GLU A 150 -16.07 -0.82 17.84
N ALA A 151 -17.16 -1.25 18.47
CA ALA A 151 -18.39 -0.47 18.61
C ALA A 151 -18.26 0.67 19.62
N ASP A 152 -17.68 0.41 20.80
CA ASP A 152 -17.45 1.42 21.84
C ASP A 152 -16.60 2.57 21.29
N VAL A 153 -15.49 2.23 20.62
CA VAL A 153 -14.61 3.25 20.02
C VAL A 153 -15.28 4.00 18.87
N ALA A 154 -16.11 3.32 18.08
CA ALA A 154 -16.86 3.97 17.01
C ALA A 154 -17.82 5.04 17.55
N ASP A 155 -18.50 4.75 18.66
CA ASP A 155 -19.42 5.68 19.31
C ASP A 155 -18.68 6.92 19.87
N ILE A 156 -17.60 6.68 20.62
CA ILE A 156 -16.74 7.74 21.18
C ILE A 156 -16.20 8.66 20.08
N LEU A 157 -15.72 8.08 18.97
CA LEU A 157 -15.18 8.84 17.83
C LEU A 157 -16.24 9.44 16.91
N GLY A 158 -17.53 9.09 17.09
CA GLY A 158 -18.62 9.52 16.23
C GLY A 158 -18.51 9.02 14.79
N ILE A 159 -18.01 7.80 14.59
CA ILE A 159 -17.88 7.16 13.27
C ILE A 159 -18.72 5.90 13.14
N SER A 160 -18.96 5.45 11.92
CA SER A 160 -19.73 4.22 11.68
C SER A 160 -18.93 3.00 12.13
N THR A 161 -19.61 2.02 12.74
CA THR A 161 -19.06 0.67 13.01
C THR A 161 -18.70 -0.09 11.73
N THR A 162 -19.18 0.36 10.57
CA THR A 162 -18.81 -0.17 9.25
C THR A 162 -17.64 0.56 8.60
N ASP A 163 -17.13 1.61 9.23
CA ASP A 163 -15.96 2.34 8.75
C ASP A 163 -14.73 1.43 8.82
N VAL A 164 -13.97 1.38 7.73
CA VAL A 164 -12.77 0.54 7.62
C VAL A 164 -11.70 0.90 8.64
N LYS A 165 -11.68 2.14 9.15
CA LYS A 165 -10.74 2.58 10.19
C LYS A 165 -10.89 1.79 11.49
N ILE A 166 -12.11 1.37 11.82
CA ILE A 166 -12.41 0.65 13.07
C ILE A 166 -11.68 -0.70 13.15
N ILE A 167 -11.37 -1.31 12.00
CA ILE A 167 -10.61 -2.57 11.95
C ILE A 167 -9.21 -2.42 12.58
N ALA A 168 -8.64 -1.21 12.61
CA ALA A 168 -7.33 -0.95 13.21
C ALA A 168 -7.36 -0.84 14.74
N VAL A 169 -8.53 -0.62 15.35
CA VAL A 169 -8.69 -0.35 16.79
C VAL A 169 -8.11 -1.48 17.67
N PRO A 170 -8.46 -2.77 17.48
CA PRO A 170 -8.00 -3.85 18.36
C PRO A 170 -6.48 -4.10 18.29
N PHE A 171 -5.81 -3.52 17.30
CA PHE A 171 -4.36 -3.62 17.12
C PHE A 171 -3.61 -2.38 17.61
N SER A 172 -4.33 -1.31 17.94
CA SER A 172 -3.76 0.00 18.24
C SER A 172 -4.06 0.49 19.65
N ILE A 173 -5.15 0.00 20.25
CA ILE A 173 -5.62 0.42 21.58
C ILE A 173 -4.83 -0.25 22.70
N ASN A 174 -4.47 0.55 23.71
CA ASN A 174 -3.76 0.15 24.91
C ASN A 174 -4.07 1.15 26.06
N ALA A 175 -4.68 0.66 27.14
CA ALA A 175 -5.06 1.46 28.30
C ALA A 175 -3.87 2.03 29.10
N ASP A 176 -2.67 1.46 28.94
CA ASP A 176 -1.44 1.96 29.58
C ASP A 176 -0.93 3.27 28.95
N MET A 177 -1.43 3.63 27.76
CA MET A 177 -0.98 4.79 26.99
C MET A 177 -1.91 6.00 27.11
N LYS A 178 -2.85 6.00 28.07
CA LYS A 178 -3.91 7.01 28.17
C LYS A 178 -3.48 8.34 28.79
N ASP A 179 -2.48 8.31 29.67
CA ASP A 179 -2.21 9.43 30.59
C ASP A 179 -1.34 10.54 29.97
N GLU A 180 -0.37 10.17 29.13
CA GLU A 180 0.63 11.12 28.63
C GLU A 180 0.85 11.02 27.11
N PHE A 181 0.88 12.19 26.45
CA PHE A 181 1.35 12.35 25.08
C PHE A 181 2.66 13.14 25.07
N THR A 182 3.76 12.41 25.29
CA THR A 182 5.09 13.00 25.50
C THR A 182 5.56 13.78 24.27
N ALA A 183 6.46 14.75 24.47
CA ALA A 183 7.02 15.56 23.38
C ALA A 183 7.74 14.70 22.30
N GLU A 184 8.33 13.58 22.72
CA GLU A 184 8.93 12.60 21.80
C GLU A 184 7.86 11.95 20.91
N ASN A 185 6.79 11.43 21.51
CA ASN A 185 5.67 10.84 20.77
C ASN A 185 4.97 11.87 19.88
N GLN A 186 4.86 13.13 20.32
CA GLN A 186 4.33 14.22 19.49
C GLN A 186 5.16 14.41 18.22
N ALA A 187 6.48 14.52 18.36
CA ALA A 187 7.39 14.71 17.23
C ALA A 187 7.38 13.50 16.27
N LEU A 188 7.35 12.28 16.81
CA LEU A 188 7.27 11.06 16.01
C LEU A 188 5.91 10.92 15.31
N THR A 189 4.81 11.26 15.97
CA THR A 189 3.47 11.27 15.35
C THR A 189 3.40 12.27 14.20
N GLU A 190 3.87 13.50 14.38
CA GLU A 190 3.91 14.49 13.28
C GLU A 190 4.75 14.00 12.09
N LYS A 191 5.93 13.43 12.38
CA LYS A 191 6.80 12.84 11.36
C LYS A 191 6.12 11.68 10.64
N ALA A 192 5.46 10.79 11.37
CA ALA A 192 4.78 9.62 10.84
C ALA A 192 3.59 10.03 9.96
N MET A 193 2.76 10.96 10.42
CA MET A 193 1.62 11.48 9.66
C MET A 193 2.08 12.09 8.33
N ASN A 194 3.11 12.93 8.34
CA ASN A 194 3.66 13.51 7.11
C ASN A 194 4.25 12.44 6.16
N LEU A 195 4.92 11.42 6.70
CA LEU A 195 5.57 10.37 5.90
C LEU A 195 4.56 9.41 5.26
N TYR A 196 3.61 8.89 6.06
CA TYR A 196 2.73 7.82 5.62
C TYR A 196 1.44 8.30 4.96
N MET A 197 1.00 9.53 5.24
CA MET A 197 -0.21 10.12 4.66
C MET A 197 0.09 11.03 3.46
N THR A 198 1.33 11.05 2.96
CA THR A 198 1.68 11.75 1.72
C THR A 198 1.95 10.75 0.63
N HIS A 199 1.21 10.85 -0.47
CA HIS A 199 1.37 9.97 -1.63
C HIS A 199 1.77 10.76 -2.87
N ASN A 200 2.59 10.13 -3.71
CA ASN A 200 2.94 10.70 -5.01
C ASN A 200 1.79 10.48 -5.99
N ARG A 201 1.07 11.56 -6.30
CA ARG A 201 -0.04 11.56 -7.26
C ARG A 201 0.33 12.31 -8.53
N SER A 202 -0.24 11.88 -9.65
CA SER A 202 -0.09 12.52 -10.95
C SER A 202 -1.36 12.30 -11.78
N PHE A 203 -1.47 13.00 -12.91
CA PHE A 203 -2.57 12.74 -13.86
C PHE A 203 -2.66 11.26 -14.27
N LEU A 204 -1.54 10.53 -14.37
CA LEU A 204 -1.56 9.10 -14.70
C LEU A 204 -2.11 8.20 -13.59
N THR A 205 -2.00 8.64 -12.33
CA THR A 205 -2.58 7.90 -11.19
C THR A 205 -4.04 8.25 -10.97
N ASP A 206 -4.42 9.49 -11.27
CA ASP A 206 -5.75 10.03 -11.02
C ASP A 206 -6.71 9.85 -12.21
N PHE A 207 -6.18 9.67 -13.42
CA PHE A 207 -6.98 9.40 -14.60
C PHE A 207 -7.64 8.02 -14.48
N ASN A 208 -8.96 7.98 -14.61
CA ASN A 208 -9.73 6.74 -14.61
C ASN A 208 -10.03 6.28 -16.03
N PHE A 209 -9.81 4.99 -16.30
CA PHE A 209 -10.13 4.33 -17.56
C PHE A 209 -11.00 3.12 -17.26
N LEU A 210 -12.18 3.04 -17.89
CA LEU A 210 -13.15 1.96 -17.68
C LEU A 210 -13.57 1.73 -16.21
N GLY A 211 -13.59 2.80 -15.40
CA GLY A 211 -14.02 2.75 -14.00
C GLY A 211 -12.92 2.43 -12.98
N PHE A 212 -11.65 2.34 -13.39
CA PHE A 212 -10.53 2.12 -12.49
C PHE A 212 -9.33 3.01 -12.83
N PRO A 213 -8.38 3.20 -11.89
CA PRO A 213 -7.19 4.01 -12.15
C PRO A 213 -6.37 3.50 -13.34
N PHE A 214 -6.00 4.41 -14.24
CA PHE A 214 -5.32 4.10 -15.50
C PHE A 214 -3.99 3.36 -15.30
N HIS A 215 -3.23 3.71 -14.27
CA HIS A 215 -1.98 3.03 -13.98
C HIS A 215 -2.16 1.54 -13.64
N TYR A 216 -3.31 1.12 -13.08
CA TYR A 216 -3.66 -0.29 -12.92
C TYR A 216 -4.06 -0.94 -14.24
N PHE A 217 -4.80 -0.22 -15.09
CA PHE A 217 -5.07 -0.70 -16.45
C PHE A 217 -3.80 -0.95 -17.24
N TYR A 218 -2.89 0.03 -17.20
CA TYR A 218 -1.64 -0.02 -17.92
C TYR A 218 -0.85 -1.26 -17.50
N SER A 219 -0.66 -1.45 -16.18
CA SER A 219 0.18 -2.51 -15.65
C SER A 219 -0.44 -3.90 -15.76
N ALA A 220 -1.74 -4.05 -15.49
CA ALA A 220 -2.39 -5.36 -15.45
C ALA A 220 -2.89 -5.84 -16.81
N VAL A 221 -3.38 -4.93 -17.67
CA VAL A 221 -4.10 -5.28 -18.90
C VAL A 221 -3.30 -4.90 -20.14
N PHE A 222 -2.92 -3.63 -20.27
CA PHE A 222 -2.20 -3.16 -21.47
C PHE A 222 -0.86 -3.89 -21.67
N LEU A 223 -0.05 -4.05 -20.61
CA LEU A 223 1.22 -4.77 -20.71
C LEU A 223 1.03 -6.24 -21.12
N LEU A 224 -0.06 -6.88 -20.70
CA LEU A 224 -0.39 -8.25 -21.12
C LEU A 224 -0.71 -8.31 -22.62
N PHE A 225 -1.59 -7.42 -23.11
CA PHE A 225 -1.90 -7.33 -24.53
C PHE A 225 -0.67 -6.99 -25.37
N LEU A 226 0.17 -6.07 -24.88
CA LEU A 226 1.45 -5.74 -25.51
C LEU A 226 2.34 -6.98 -25.63
N PHE A 227 2.48 -7.76 -24.56
CA PHE A 227 3.28 -8.98 -24.57
C PHE A 227 2.77 -10.00 -25.59
N VAL A 228 1.46 -10.28 -25.61
CA VAL A 228 0.85 -11.18 -26.60
C VAL A 228 1.06 -10.65 -28.02
N GLY A 229 0.91 -9.34 -28.23
CA GLY A 229 1.16 -8.69 -29.52
C GLY A 229 2.62 -8.82 -29.98
N LEU A 230 3.59 -8.67 -29.08
CA LEU A 230 5.01 -8.87 -29.38
C LEU A 230 5.32 -10.32 -29.75
N CYS A 231 4.72 -11.29 -29.07
CA CYS A 231 4.82 -12.71 -29.42
C CYS A 231 4.22 -13.01 -30.79
N TRP A 232 3.07 -12.43 -31.10
CA TRP A 232 2.44 -12.58 -32.41
C TRP A 232 3.29 -11.98 -33.53
N ILE A 233 3.83 -10.77 -33.32
CA ILE A 233 4.78 -10.13 -34.26
C ILE A 233 6.00 -11.02 -34.47
N TYR A 234 6.55 -11.60 -33.42
CA TYR A 234 7.68 -12.53 -33.51
C TYR A 234 7.36 -13.73 -34.41
N CYS A 235 6.21 -14.38 -34.21
CA CYS A 235 5.79 -15.51 -35.04
C CYS A 235 5.63 -15.11 -36.50
N VAL A 236 4.91 -14.02 -36.77
CA VAL A 236 4.65 -13.54 -38.15
C VAL A 236 5.95 -13.20 -38.88
N GLU A 237 6.88 -12.51 -38.22
CA GLU A 237 8.17 -12.16 -38.84
C GLU A 237 9.07 -13.38 -39.03
N THR A 238 9.03 -14.35 -38.12
CA THR A 238 9.77 -15.61 -38.27
C THR A 238 9.24 -16.42 -39.45
N ASP A 239 7.92 -16.56 -39.59
CA ASP A 239 7.30 -17.26 -40.72
C ASP A 239 7.65 -16.61 -42.07
N LYS A 240 7.68 -15.27 -42.11
CA LYS A 240 8.11 -14.53 -43.31
C LYS A 240 9.56 -14.83 -43.66
N ILE A 241 10.45 -14.92 -42.68
CA ILE A 241 11.86 -15.27 -42.88
C ILE A 241 11.95 -16.67 -43.47
N GLU A 242 11.23 -17.64 -42.91
CA GLU A 242 11.24 -19.03 -43.38
C GLU A 242 10.75 -19.16 -44.82
N LYS A 243 9.67 -18.46 -45.17
CA LYS A 243 9.15 -18.45 -46.55
C LYS A 243 10.14 -17.82 -47.54
N GLN A 244 10.81 -16.74 -47.15
CA GLN A 244 11.83 -16.10 -48.00
C GLN A 244 13.01 -17.04 -48.26
N GLU A 245 13.42 -17.81 -47.26
CA GLU A 245 14.53 -18.77 -47.37
C GLU A 245 14.13 -20.03 -48.16
N GLN A 246 12.86 -20.45 -48.16
CA GLN A 246 12.38 -21.56 -49.00
C GLN A 246 12.29 -21.20 -50.49
N MET A 247 12.20 -19.91 -50.82
CA MET A 247 12.08 -19.41 -52.20
C MET A 247 13.41 -18.96 -52.81
N ALA A 248 14.49 -18.91 -52.03
CA ALA A 248 15.83 -18.49 -52.46
C ALA A 248 16.74 -19.71 -52.68
#